data_AF-A0A944A1Q2-F1
#
_entry.id   AF-A0A944A1Q2-F1
#
_cell.length_a   1.000
_cell.length_b   1.000
_cell.length_c   1.000
_cell.angle_alpha   90.00
_cell.angle_beta   90.00
_cell.angle_gamma   90.00
#
_symmetry.space_group_name_H-M   'P 1'
#
loop_
_entity.id
_entity.type
_entity.pdbx_description
1 polymer ?
#
loop_
_entity_poly.entity_id
_entity_poly.type
_entity_poly.pdbx_seq_one_letter_code
_entity_poly.pdbx_strand_id
1 'polypeptide(L)'
;MKNRVCVKILALSFIISASAAFAQSTKSVVTGIKAESSSAKSVTVTWSSPADLKTVSALLVYRATKPFTGFSQTEKLEPVAILAPNETSYTDTLKTSQVYFYAVVSALGSATSSDSEFFFDEETDTKREYSSDNPLLKTVLPGVNATVQGARATRQKKVKSAIKNAEQPRKTYEDGELRETPLPYIDVLDDLPAHEPKISAEAKNKTKNLIRKNSRQKPEPLPIHIFEEDLVSPAGGDEYLLFEILKTYFIKKQYSESITQLRKFLAQNRTKEVADRASFYLGESYYYTGNFPSALTRFLALEETYPELSRQWIDSTLDQFN
;
A
#
# COMPACT_ATOMS: atom_id res chain seq x y z
N MET A 1 0.06 12.65 -68.18
CA MET A 1 -0.42 11.28 -67.91
C MET A 1 -0.13 10.96 -66.45
N LYS A 2 -1.18 10.77 -65.65
CA LYS A 2 -1.12 10.42 -64.23
C LYS A 2 -0.88 8.91 -64.13
N ASN A 3 0.09 8.46 -63.33
CA ASN A 3 0.08 7.09 -62.81
C ASN A 3 0.46 7.10 -61.34
N ARG A 4 -0.54 6.79 -60.51
CA ARG A 4 -0.45 6.53 -59.08
C ARG A 4 -0.03 5.08 -58.91
N VAL A 5 1.02 4.81 -58.14
CA VAL A 5 1.28 3.45 -57.63
C VAL A 5 1.21 3.51 -56.11
N CYS A 6 0.24 2.76 -55.61
CA CYS A 6 -0.15 2.60 -54.22
C CYS A 6 0.73 1.48 -53.63
N VAL A 7 1.58 1.78 -52.65
CA VAL A 7 2.34 0.76 -51.91
C VAL A 7 1.81 0.71 -50.49
N LYS A 8 1.16 -0.42 -50.18
CA LYS A 8 0.58 -0.75 -48.89
C LYS A 8 1.70 -0.92 -47.85
N ILE A 9 1.65 -0.15 -46.77
CA ILE A 9 2.50 -0.31 -45.59
C ILE A 9 1.95 -1.49 -44.79
N LEU A 10 2.69 -2.60 -44.83
CA LEU A 10 2.40 -3.84 -44.13
C LEU A 10 3.08 -3.79 -42.75
N ALA A 11 2.29 -3.88 -41.69
CA ALA A 11 2.73 -3.78 -40.30
C ALA A 11 3.67 -4.94 -39.93
N LEU A 12 4.86 -4.59 -39.45
CA LEU A 12 5.89 -5.51 -38.99
C LEU A 12 5.74 -5.72 -37.47
N SER A 13 4.99 -6.75 -37.07
CA SER A 13 4.93 -7.21 -35.68
C SER A 13 6.17 -8.05 -35.37
N PHE A 14 7.06 -7.51 -34.54
CA PHE A 14 8.25 -8.20 -34.05
C PHE A 14 7.86 -9.22 -32.97
N ILE A 15 8.15 -10.49 -33.26
CA ILE A 15 7.90 -11.66 -32.43
C ILE A 15 8.91 -11.65 -31.28
N ILE A 16 8.44 -11.44 -30.04
CA ILE A 16 9.21 -11.71 -28.84
C ILE A 16 8.99 -13.19 -28.51
N SER A 17 10.00 -14.01 -28.81
CA SER A 17 10.05 -15.41 -28.40
C SER A 17 10.98 -15.58 -27.20
N ALA A 18 10.53 -16.45 -26.29
CA ALA A 18 11.26 -17.15 -25.24
C ALA A 18 11.80 -16.33 -24.05
N SER A 19 11.09 -16.43 -22.93
CA SER A 19 11.64 -16.99 -21.68
C SER A 19 10.55 -17.11 -20.61
N ALA A 20 10.09 -18.33 -20.37
CA ALA A 20 9.75 -18.86 -19.03
C ALA A 20 9.19 -20.28 -19.18
N ALA A 21 10.05 -21.22 -19.58
CA ALA A 21 9.82 -22.62 -19.31
C ALA A 21 10.14 -22.87 -17.83
N PHE A 22 9.20 -22.55 -16.94
CA PHE A 22 9.09 -23.10 -15.58
C PHE A 22 7.64 -22.92 -15.14
N ALA A 23 6.81 -23.90 -15.47
CA ALA A 23 5.54 -24.10 -14.80
C ALA A 23 5.41 -25.60 -14.53
N GLN A 24 6.09 -26.07 -13.47
CA GLN A 24 5.67 -27.30 -12.82
C GLN A 24 4.19 -27.14 -12.47
N SER A 25 3.37 -28.04 -13.00
CA SER A 25 1.93 -28.02 -12.88
C SER A 25 1.49 -28.42 -11.47
N THR A 26 1.67 -27.54 -10.49
CA THR A 26 0.89 -27.61 -9.25
C THR A 26 -0.40 -26.83 -9.48
N LYS A 27 -1.36 -27.44 -10.19
CA LYS A 27 -2.68 -26.83 -10.39
C LYS A 27 -3.35 -26.68 -9.02
N SER A 28 -3.38 -25.46 -8.49
CA SER A 28 -4.14 -25.16 -7.29
C SER A 28 -5.62 -25.39 -7.56
N VAL A 29 -6.27 -26.16 -6.71
CA VAL A 29 -7.69 -26.50 -6.81
C VAL A 29 -8.60 -25.34 -6.42
N VAL A 30 -8.09 -24.21 -5.94
CA VAL A 30 -8.91 -23.01 -5.69
C VAL A 30 -8.16 -21.83 -6.29
N THR A 31 -8.87 -21.01 -7.07
CA THR A 31 -8.26 -19.88 -7.76
C THR A 31 -9.10 -18.62 -7.64
N GLY A 32 -8.48 -17.46 -7.80
CA GLY A 32 -9.18 -16.18 -7.89
C GLY A 32 -9.83 -15.73 -6.58
N ILE A 33 -9.21 -16.06 -5.44
CA ILE A 33 -9.72 -15.64 -4.14
C ILE A 33 -9.76 -14.10 -4.03
N LYS A 34 -10.90 -13.57 -3.64
CA LYS A 34 -11.12 -12.15 -3.36
C LYS A 34 -11.80 -12.01 -2.01
N ALA A 35 -11.42 -10.99 -1.25
CA ALA A 35 -12.06 -10.67 0.02
C ALA A 35 -12.59 -9.23 -0.06
N GLU A 36 -13.90 -9.08 0.01
CA GLU A 36 -14.59 -7.79 -0.09
C GLU A 36 -15.33 -7.48 1.21
N SER A 37 -15.33 -6.20 1.59
CA SER A 37 -16.03 -5.76 2.81
C SER A 37 -17.53 -5.59 2.51
N SER A 38 -18.35 -6.49 3.05
CA SER A 38 -19.81 -6.47 2.85
C SER A 38 -20.51 -5.53 3.86
N SER A 39 -20.07 -5.51 5.12
CA SER A 39 -20.64 -4.63 6.17
C SER A 39 -19.59 -4.11 7.15
N ALA A 40 -20.00 -3.27 8.11
CA ALA A 40 -19.14 -2.70 9.14
C ALA A 40 -18.47 -3.73 10.06
N LYS A 41 -18.94 -4.99 10.04
CA LYS A 41 -18.38 -6.12 10.82
C LYS A 41 -18.31 -7.42 10.01
N SER A 42 -18.49 -7.41 8.69
CA SER A 42 -18.43 -8.64 7.89
C SER A 42 -17.62 -8.48 6.61
N VAL A 43 -16.85 -9.53 6.31
CA VAL A 43 -16.06 -9.66 5.08
C VAL A 43 -16.58 -10.89 4.35
N THR A 44 -16.91 -10.72 3.07
CA THR A 44 -17.31 -11.81 2.20
C THR A 44 -16.11 -12.19 1.34
N VAL A 45 -15.69 -13.44 1.43
CA VAL A 45 -14.62 -14.04 0.66
C VAL A 45 -15.25 -14.86 -0.46
N THR A 46 -14.86 -14.61 -1.70
CA THR A 46 -15.32 -15.33 -2.88
C THR A 46 -14.15 -15.98 -3.60
N TRP A 47 -14.36 -17.14 -4.20
CA TRP A 47 -13.34 -17.84 -4.99
C TRP A 47 -13.97 -18.60 -6.15
N SER A 48 -13.14 -18.98 -7.12
CA SER A 48 -13.53 -19.83 -8.24
C SER A 48 -13.10 -21.27 -7.97
N SER A 49 -14.08 -22.16 -7.90
CA SER A 49 -13.87 -23.61 -7.80
C SER A 49 -13.68 -24.21 -9.21
N PRO A 50 -12.66 -25.04 -9.46
CA PRO A 50 -12.39 -25.69 -10.74
C PRO A 50 -13.30 -26.90 -10.96
N ALA A 51 -13.42 -27.30 -12.22
CA ALA A 51 -14.42 -28.22 -12.74
C ALA A 51 -14.32 -29.69 -12.25
N ASP A 52 -13.23 -30.10 -11.59
CA ASP A 52 -13.02 -31.50 -11.17
C ASP A 52 -13.16 -31.67 -9.65
N LEU A 53 -14.41 -31.63 -9.19
CA LEU A 53 -14.81 -31.72 -7.77
C LEU A 53 -14.76 -33.15 -7.20
N LYS A 54 -14.46 -34.17 -8.04
CA LYS A 54 -14.59 -35.58 -7.65
C LYS A 54 -13.57 -36.04 -6.62
N THR A 55 -12.45 -35.34 -6.48
CA THR A 55 -11.35 -35.72 -5.56
C THR A 55 -11.34 -34.89 -4.28
N VAL A 56 -12.12 -33.80 -4.20
CA VAL A 56 -12.14 -32.86 -3.07
C VAL A 56 -13.30 -33.19 -2.13
N SER A 57 -13.01 -33.43 -0.85
CA SER A 57 -14.03 -33.74 0.16
C SER A 57 -14.55 -32.51 0.89
N ALA A 58 -13.70 -31.51 1.15
CA ALA A 58 -14.08 -30.28 1.85
C ALA A 58 -13.17 -29.10 1.48
N LEU A 59 -13.64 -27.88 1.73
CA LEU A 59 -12.87 -26.64 1.63
C LEU A 59 -12.68 -26.05 3.03
N LEU A 60 -11.43 -25.78 3.40
CA LEU A 60 -11.03 -25.19 4.68
C LEU A 60 -10.66 -23.73 4.47
N VAL A 61 -11.31 -22.83 5.23
CA VAL A 61 -11.03 -21.40 5.19
C VAL A 61 -10.20 -20.99 6.41
N TYR A 62 -9.04 -20.40 6.16
CA TYR A 62 -8.15 -19.87 7.18
C TYR A 62 -8.15 -18.35 7.19
N ARG A 63 -7.93 -17.77 8.38
CA ARG A 63 -7.81 -16.32 8.60
C ARG A 63 -6.54 -16.00 9.38
N ALA A 64 -5.81 -14.99 8.95
CA ALA A 64 -4.63 -14.49 9.64
C ALA A 64 -4.57 -12.95 9.63
N THR A 65 -3.80 -12.37 10.55
CA THR A 65 -3.48 -10.92 10.59
C THR A 65 -2.22 -10.57 9.80
N LYS A 66 -1.51 -11.58 9.30
CA LYS A 66 -0.35 -11.48 8.40
C LYS A 66 -0.64 -12.20 7.09
N PRO A 67 -0.02 -11.80 5.98
CA PRO A 67 -0.21 -12.48 4.70
C PRO A 67 0.31 -13.92 4.77
N PHE A 68 -0.42 -14.85 4.15
CA PHE A 68 0.02 -16.24 4.02
C PHE A 68 1.15 -16.33 3.00
N THR A 69 2.31 -16.86 3.41
CA THR A 69 3.46 -17.07 2.52
C THR A 69 3.71 -18.54 2.19
N GLY A 70 3.00 -19.47 2.85
CA GLY A 70 3.10 -20.91 2.61
C GLY A 70 2.21 -21.74 3.54
N PHE A 71 2.15 -23.05 3.29
CA PHE A 71 1.25 -23.98 3.99
C PHE A 71 1.60 -24.21 5.47
N SER A 72 2.86 -24.08 5.88
CA SER A 72 3.26 -24.27 7.30
C SER A 72 2.58 -23.30 8.28
N GLN A 73 2.03 -22.18 7.78
CA GLN A 73 1.29 -21.22 8.58
C GLN A 73 -0.16 -21.68 8.83
N THR A 74 -0.74 -22.49 7.94
CA THR A 74 -2.10 -23.02 8.11
C THR A 74 -2.14 -24.23 9.04
N GLU A 75 -1.04 -24.97 9.23
CA GLU A 75 -0.95 -26.06 10.21
C GLU A 75 -1.02 -25.57 11.68
N LYS A 76 -0.57 -24.34 11.94
CA LYS A 76 -0.57 -23.74 13.29
C LYS A 76 -1.86 -22.98 13.61
N LEU A 77 -2.80 -22.92 12.67
CA LEU A 77 -4.02 -22.14 12.77
C LEU A 77 -5.23 -23.06 12.67
N GLU A 78 -6.22 -22.86 13.54
CA GLU A 78 -7.50 -23.54 13.44
C GLU A 78 -8.31 -22.97 12.26
N PRO A 79 -8.97 -23.82 11.45
CA PRO A 79 -9.80 -23.35 10.35
C PRO A 79 -11.02 -22.60 10.89
N VAL A 80 -11.34 -21.47 10.27
CA VAL A 80 -12.48 -20.62 10.65
C VAL A 80 -13.79 -21.26 10.20
N ALA A 81 -13.78 -21.96 9.08
CA ALA A 81 -14.92 -22.69 8.56
C ALA A 81 -14.48 -23.89 7.70
N ILE A 82 -15.31 -24.93 7.74
CA ILE A 82 -15.22 -26.12 6.89
C ILE A 82 -16.46 -26.11 6.01
N LEU A 83 -16.26 -26.03 4.70
CA LEU A 83 -17.31 -25.82 3.70
C LEU A 83 -17.42 -27.01 2.76
N ALA A 84 -18.60 -27.19 2.16
CA ALA A 84 -18.79 -28.18 1.12
C ALA A 84 -17.97 -27.83 -0.13
N PRO A 85 -17.51 -28.82 -0.93
CA PRO A 85 -16.64 -28.58 -2.09
C PRO A 85 -17.30 -27.72 -3.18
N ASN A 86 -18.63 -27.58 -3.13
CA ASN A 86 -19.45 -26.85 -4.12
C ASN A 86 -19.56 -25.36 -3.79
N GLU A 87 -19.15 -24.94 -2.60
CA GLU A 87 -19.31 -23.57 -2.15
C GLU A 87 -18.23 -22.66 -2.76
N THR A 88 -18.64 -21.45 -3.12
CA THR A 88 -17.79 -20.44 -3.79
C THR A 88 -17.73 -19.10 -3.04
N SER A 89 -18.42 -19.01 -1.90
CA SER A 89 -18.44 -17.81 -1.07
C SER A 89 -18.61 -18.12 0.41
N TYR A 90 -17.86 -17.41 1.26
CA TYR A 90 -17.96 -17.47 2.71
C TYR A 90 -18.07 -16.06 3.28
N THR A 91 -18.93 -15.86 4.27
CA THR A 91 -19.02 -14.57 4.98
C THR A 91 -18.53 -14.73 6.41
N ASP A 92 -17.45 -14.04 6.74
CA ASP A 92 -16.85 -14.00 8.07
C ASP A 92 -17.39 -12.82 8.88
N THR A 93 -17.62 -13.04 10.18
CA THR A 93 -18.04 -12.01 11.13
C THR A 93 -16.85 -11.58 12.00
N LEU A 94 -16.40 -10.34 11.82
CA LEU A 94 -15.21 -9.81 12.46
C LEU A 94 -15.56 -9.05 13.73
N LYS A 95 -14.86 -9.38 14.83
CA LYS A 95 -14.99 -8.68 16.12
C LYS A 95 -14.18 -7.37 16.16
N THR A 96 -13.08 -7.29 15.40
CA THR A 96 -12.12 -6.19 15.44
C THR A 96 -11.90 -5.60 14.04
N SER A 97 -11.64 -4.29 13.94
CA SER A 97 -11.40 -3.58 12.67
C SER A 97 -9.93 -3.67 12.19
N GLN A 98 -9.32 -4.84 12.34
CA GLN A 98 -7.96 -5.10 11.83
C GLN A 98 -8.01 -5.56 10.36
N VAL A 99 -6.85 -5.53 9.71
CA VAL A 99 -6.68 -6.07 8.36
C VAL A 99 -6.52 -7.59 8.47
N TYR A 100 -7.36 -8.34 7.76
CA TYR A 100 -7.33 -9.79 7.74
C TYR A 100 -7.00 -10.32 6.35
N PHE A 101 -6.24 -11.40 6.32
CA PHE A 101 -5.89 -12.17 5.13
C PHE A 101 -6.57 -13.53 5.21
N TYR A 102 -7.05 -14.01 4.07
CA TYR A 102 -7.78 -15.28 3.96
C TYR A 102 -7.03 -16.23 3.03
N ALA A 103 -7.06 -17.51 3.37
CA ALA A 103 -6.59 -18.60 2.51
C ALA A 103 -7.64 -19.70 2.47
N VAL A 104 -7.87 -20.28 1.30
CA VAL A 104 -8.78 -21.41 1.11
C VAL A 104 -7.98 -22.61 0.63
N VAL A 105 -8.06 -23.70 1.39
CA VAL A 105 -7.34 -24.95 1.13
C VAL A 105 -8.36 -26.06 0.91
N SER A 106 -8.13 -26.93 -0.07
CA SER A 106 -8.97 -28.11 -0.32
C SER A 106 -8.42 -29.33 0.43
N ALA A 107 -9.33 -30.06 1.05
CA ALA A 107 -9.10 -31.39 1.60
C ALA A 107 -9.42 -32.44 0.54
N LEU A 108 -8.49 -33.39 0.32
CA LEU A 108 -8.72 -34.50 -0.59
C LEU A 108 -9.48 -35.62 0.12
N GLY A 109 -10.55 -36.13 -0.47
CA GLY A 109 -11.14 -37.39 -0.01
C GLY A 109 -10.19 -38.53 -0.35
N SER A 110 -9.95 -39.45 0.59
CA SER A 110 -9.19 -40.68 0.32
C SER A 110 -9.83 -41.44 -0.85
N ALA A 111 -9.30 -41.25 -2.05
CA ALA A 111 -9.60 -42.12 -3.19
C ALA A 111 -8.87 -43.43 -2.94
N THR A 112 -9.60 -44.50 -2.69
CA THR A 112 -9.07 -45.86 -2.75
C THR A 112 -8.62 -46.11 -4.18
N SER A 113 -7.33 -45.89 -4.47
CA SER A 113 -6.71 -46.24 -5.76
C SER A 113 -5.52 -47.16 -5.50
N SER A 114 -5.82 -48.45 -5.61
CA SER A 114 -4.97 -49.55 -6.05
C SER A 114 -3.50 -49.25 -6.35
N ASP A 115 -2.64 -49.95 -5.60
CA ASP A 115 -1.39 -50.60 -5.99
C ASP A 115 -0.42 -49.85 -6.92
N SER A 116 0.60 -49.25 -6.31
CA SER A 116 1.97 -49.32 -6.83
C SER A 116 2.96 -49.28 -5.66
N GLU A 117 3.34 -50.48 -5.19
CA GLU A 117 4.42 -50.69 -4.21
C GLU A 117 5.75 -50.18 -4.77
N PHE A 118 6.28 -49.12 -4.16
CA PHE A 118 7.69 -48.77 -4.28
C PHE A 118 8.43 -49.30 -3.04
N PHE A 119 9.27 -50.30 -3.25
CA PHE A 119 10.21 -50.82 -2.25
C PHE A 119 11.26 -49.75 -1.92
N PHE A 120 11.36 -49.35 -0.65
CA PHE A 120 12.55 -48.75 -0.09
C PHE A 120 12.88 -49.40 1.25
N ASP A 121 14.13 -49.82 1.36
CA ASP A 121 14.71 -50.60 2.45
C ASP A 121 15.01 -49.73 3.68
N GLU A 122 14.74 -50.34 4.83
CA GLU A 122 15.46 -50.28 6.10
C GLU A 122 15.72 -48.94 6.83
N GLU A 123 14.91 -48.78 7.89
CA GLU A 123 15.23 -48.30 9.25
C GLU A 123 15.90 -46.92 9.47
N THR A 124 15.13 -46.01 10.06
CA THR A 124 15.47 -45.38 11.35
C THR A 124 14.24 -44.66 11.93
N ASP A 125 14.13 -44.76 13.25
CA ASP A 125 12.98 -44.43 14.10
C ASP A 125 12.31 -43.07 13.87
N THR A 126 10.98 -43.08 13.83
CA THR A 126 10.14 -42.49 14.89
C THR A 126 8.66 -42.61 14.51
N LYS A 127 7.91 -43.35 15.34
CA LYS A 127 6.46 -43.33 15.57
C LYS A 127 5.64 -42.46 14.59
N ARG A 128 5.13 -43.04 13.51
CA ARG A 128 3.98 -42.47 12.77
C ARG A 128 2.72 -42.73 13.57
N GLU A 129 2.36 -41.78 14.43
CA GLU A 129 0.97 -41.67 14.89
C GLU A 129 0.12 -41.24 13.70
N TYR A 130 -0.55 -42.22 13.09
CA TYR A 130 -1.72 -41.97 12.26
C TYR A 130 -2.87 -41.59 13.19
N SER A 131 -3.32 -40.34 13.10
CA SER A 131 -4.66 -39.98 13.54
C SER A 131 -5.29 -39.05 12.50
N SER A 132 -6.35 -39.59 11.91
CA SER A 132 -7.53 -38.95 11.30
C SER A 132 -7.32 -37.78 10.33
N ASP A 133 -7.88 -38.00 9.13
CA ASP A 133 -8.55 -37.00 8.30
C ASP A 133 -7.75 -36.47 7.10
N ASN A 134 -8.03 -37.09 5.94
CA ASN A 134 -7.96 -36.57 4.57
C ASN A 134 -6.70 -35.77 4.17
N PRO A 135 -5.86 -36.26 3.23
CA PRO A 135 -4.66 -35.53 2.83
C PRO A 135 -5.02 -34.15 2.27
N LEU A 136 -4.69 -33.10 3.01
CA LEU A 136 -4.86 -31.73 2.56
C LEU A 136 -3.87 -31.46 1.41
N LEU A 137 -4.31 -30.71 0.39
CA LEU A 137 -3.40 -30.21 -0.61
C LEU A 137 -2.50 -29.15 0.04
N LYS A 138 -1.26 -29.55 0.36
CA LYS A 138 -0.25 -28.75 1.09
C LYS A 138 0.35 -27.61 0.26
N THR A 139 -0.46 -26.89 -0.52
CA THR A 139 -0.01 -25.82 -1.42
C THR A 139 -0.83 -24.58 -1.16
N VAL A 140 -0.20 -23.57 -0.54
CA VAL A 140 -0.74 -22.21 -0.40
C VAL A 140 0.12 -21.30 -1.26
N LEU A 141 -0.50 -20.72 -2.29
CA LEU A 141 0.07 -19.81 -3.26
C LEU A 141 -0.58 -18.42 -3.11
N PRO A 142 0.18 -17.41 -2.66
CA PRO A 142 -0.29 -16.03 -2.61
C PRO A 142 -0.83 -15.58 -3.96
N GLY A 143 -2.01 -14.94 -3.95
CA GLY A 143 -2.68 -14.42 -5.16
C GLY A 143 -3.50 -15.45 -5.92
N VAL A 144 -3.38 -16.74 -5.57
CA VAL A 144 -4.12 -17.82 -6.22
C VAL A 144 -5.20 -18.38 -5.28
N ASN A 145 -4.78 -18.92 -4.13
CA ASN A 145 -5.66 -19.43 -3.08
C ASN A 145 -5.49 -18.73 -1.72
N ALA A 146 -4.62 -17.72 -1.65
CA ALA A 146 -4.52 -16.79 -0.52
C ALA A 146 -4.57 -15.32 -0.98
N THR A 147 -5.28 -14.47 -0.25
CA THR A 147 -5.40 -13.05 -0.59
C THR A 147 -4.10 -12.30 -0.32
N VAL A 148 -3.57 -11.58 -1.30
CA VAL A 148 -2.39 -10.68 -1.15
C VAL A 148 -2.79 -9.32 -0.56
N GLN A 149 -3.99 -8.85 -0.91
CA GLN A 149 -4.56 -7.63 -0.36
C GLN A 149 -5.43 -8.00 0.84
N GLY A 150 -5.14 -7.41 1.99
CA GLY A 150 -5.92 -7.67 3.21
C GLY A 150 -7.27 -6.95 3.17
N ALA A 151 -8.32 -7.65 3.59
CA ALA A 151 -9.64 -7.08 3.72
C ALA A 151 -9.81 -6.44 5.11
N ARG A 152 -10.43 -5.25 5.14
CA ARG A 152 -10.84 -4.58 6.38
C ARG A 152 -12.33 -4.33 6.34
N ALA A 153 -13.02 -4.53 7.47
CA ALA A 153 -14.42 -4.16 7.60
C ALA A 153 -14.53 -2.62 7.53
N THR A 154 -14.87 -2.12 6.34
CA THR A 154 -15.08 -0.68 6.15
C THR A 154 -16.49 -0.36 6.58
N ARG A 155 -16.64 0.55 7.56
CA ARG A 155 -17.94 1.11 7.90
C ARG A 155 -18.49 1.76 6.63
N GLN A 156 -19.56 1.20 6.05
CA GLN A 156 -20.28 1.89 5.00
C GLN A 156 -20.54 3.30 5.50
N LYS A 157 -20.03 4.30 4.78
CA LYS A 157 -20.32 5.70 5.07
C LYS A 157 -21.83 5.76 4.97
N LYS A 158 -22.53 5.89 6.10
CA LYS A 158 -23.97 6.13 6.10
C LYS A 158 -24.14 7.32 5.16
N VAL A 159 -24.65 7.09 3.95
CA VAL A 159 -25.35 8.13 3.21
C VAL A 159 -26.27 8.71 4.26
N LYS A 160 -26.17 10.01 4.53
CA LYS A 160 -26.98 10.70 5.54
C LYS A 160 -28.42 10.25 5.29
N SER A 161 -28.88 9.25 6.02
CA SER A 161 -30.28 8.90 6.07
C SER A 161 -30.84 10.14 6.69
N ALA A 162 -31.57 10.92 5.89
CA ALA A 162 -32.44 11.95 6.39
C ALA A 162 -33.06 11.38 7.67
N ILE A 163 -32.78 12.04 8.79
CA ILE A 163 -33.45 11.72 10.03
C ILE A 163 -34.91 11.93 9.67
N LYS A 164 -35.62 10.85 9.34
CA LYS A 164 -37.07 10.86 9.39
C LYS A 164 -37.32 11.09 10.87
N ASN A 165 -37.58 12.34 11.23
CA ASN A 165 -38.21 12.69 12.49
C ASN A 165 -39.45 11.81 12.52
N ALA A 166 -39.35 10.68 13.22
CA ALA A 166 -40.49 9.85 13.51
C ALA A 166 -41.31 10.71 14.47
N GLU A 167 -42.30 11.42 13.92
CA GLU A 167 -43.32 12.11 14.69
C GLU A 167 -43.94 11.07 15.61
N GLN A 168 -43.56 11.09 16.88
CA GLN A 168 -44.33 10.37 17.88
C GLN A 168 -45.73 11.00 17.91
N PRO A 169 -46.80 10.20 18.05
CA PRO A 169 -48.14 10.74 18.14
C PRO A 169 -48.18 11.76 19.28
N ARG A 170 -48.58 13.01 18.97
CA ARG A 170 -48.65 14.11 19.93
C ARG A 170 -49.54 13.67 21.09
N LYS A 171 -48.96 13.46 22.28
CA LYS A 171 -49.75 13.36 23.50
C LYS A 171 -50.32 14.73 23.80
N THR A 172 -51.65 14.86 23.83
CA THR A 172 -52.32 16.06 24.30
C THR A 172 -52.24 16.05 25.82
N TYR A 173 -51.67 17.10 26.41
CA TYR A 173 -51.62 17.28 27.87
C TYR A 173 -52.79 18.16 28.29
N GLU A 174 -53.40 17.88 29.43
CA GLU A 174 -54.39 18.75 30.06
C GLU A 174 -53.73 20.04 30.56
N ASP A 175 -54.49 21.14 30.62
CA ASP A 175 -53.95 22.48 30.86
C ASP A 175 -53.38 22.59 32.29
N GLY A 176 -52.05 22.71 32.42
CA GLY A 176 -51.33 22.82 33.69
C GLY A 176 -50.42 21.64 34.05
N GLU A 177 -50.44 20.53 33.29
CA GLU A 177 -49.50 19.43 33.51
C GLU A 177 -48.11 19.71 32.92
N LEU A 178 -47.06 19.34 33.68
CA LEU A 178 -45.67 19.43 33.22
C LEU A 178 -45.42 18.41 32.12
N ARG A 179 -44.97 18.89 30.95
CA ARG A 179 -44.62 18.02 29.82
C ARG A 179 -43.45 17.11 30.19
N GLU A 180 -43.62 15.81 29.97
CA GLU A 180 -42.56 14.81 30.18
C GLU A 180 -41.40 14.96 29.18
N THR A 181 -41.67 15.49 27.99
CA THR A 181 -40.65 15.69 26.96
C THR A 181 -40.28 17.16 26.83
N PRO A 182 -38.98 17.47 26.68
CA PRO A 182 -38.55 18.83 26.38
C PRO A 182 -39.13 19.26 25.03
N LEU A 183 -39.31 20.58 24.86
CA LEU A 183 -39.73 21.15 23.60
C LEU A 183 -38.82 20.64 22.46
N PRO A 184 -39.40 20.23 21.32
CA PRO A 184 -38.61 19.86 20.16
C PRO A 184 -37.75 21.05 19.75
N TYR A 185 -36.46 20.78 19.51
CA TYR A 185 -35.53 21.79 19.05
C TYR A 185 -35.98 22.32 17.68
N ILE A 186 -36.31 23.60 17.61
CA ILE A 186 -36.53 24.29 16.35
C ILE A 186 -35.16 24.66 15.83
N ASP A 187 -34.69 23.95 14.79
CA ASP A 187 -33.49 24.36 14.08
C ASP A 187 -33.83 25.54 13.16
N VAL A 188 -33.72 26.75 13.71
CA VAL A 188 -33.98 28.01 12.98
C VAL A 188 -32.98 28.21 11.81
N LEU A 189 -31.92 27.39 11.72
CA LEU A 189 -30.91 27.47 10.67
C LEU A 189 -31.17 26.58 9.44
N ASP A 190 -32.10 25.63 9.52
CA ASP A 190 -32.32 24.67 8.41
C ASP A 190 -33.18 25.25 7.26
N ASP A 191 -34.04 26.25 7.53
CA ASP A 191 -34.92 26.86 6.53
C ASP A 191 -34.30 28.08 5.81
N LEU A 192 -33.06 28.45 6.14
CA LEU A 192 -32.31 29.34 5.27
C LEU A 192 -31.85 28.51 4.06
N PRO A 193 -32.28 28.85 2.83
CA PRO A 193 -31.74 28.18 1.65
C PRO A 193 -30.22 28.23 1.76
N ALA A 194 -29.55 27.13 1.40
CA ALA A 194 -28.10 27.03 1.35
C ALA A 194 -27.51 28.09 0.40
N HIS A 195 -27.51 29.33 0.83
CA HIS A 195 -26.76 30.40 0.24
C HIS A 195 -25.34 30.10 0.67
N GLU A 196 -24.60 29.43 -0.22
CA GLU A 196 -23.15 29.58 -0.26
C GLU A 196 -22.89 31.07 -0.01
N PRO A 197 -22.18 31.46 1.06
CA PRO A 197 -21.98 32.85 1.37
C PRO A 197 -21.27 33.49 0.17
N LYS A 198 -22.03 34.21 -0.66
CA LYS A 198 -21.50 34.91 -1.82
C LYS A 198 -20.70 36.06 -1.27
N ILE A 199 -19.40 35.83 -1.09
CA ILE A 199 -18.45 36.87 -0.66
C ILE A 199 -18.68 38.08 -1.55
N SER A 200 -19.01 39.22 -0.93
CA SER A 200 -19.31 40.45 -1.65
C SER A 200 -18.10 40.87 -2.50
N ALA A 201 -18.35 41.52 -3.63
CA ALA A 201 -17.26 42.02 -4.48
C ALA A 201 -16.32 42.96 -3.70
N GLU A 202 -16.86 43.72 -2.76
CA GLU A 202 -16.09 44.59 -1.87
C GLU A 202 -15.18 43.79 -0.92
N ALA A 203 -15.68 42.71 -0.32
CA ALA A 203 -14.89 41.82 0.52
C ALA A 203 -13.78 41.12 -0.28
N LYS A 204 -14.04 40.72 -1.54
CA LYS A 204 -13.03 40.16 -2.46
C LYS A 204 -11.95 41.18 -2.82
N ASN A 205 -12.32 42.45 -3.02
CA ASN A 205 -11.36 43.51 -3.35
C ASN A 205 -10.49 43.90 -2.14
N LYS A 206 -11.08 43.98 -0.94
CA LYS A 206 -10.33 44.20 0.31
C LYS A 206 -9.38 43.03 0.60
N THR A 207 -9.82 41.79 0.40
CA THR A 207 -8.92 40.60 0.51
C THR A 207 -7.84 40.60 -0.56
N LYS A 208 -8.11 41.01 -1.80
CA LYS A 208 -7.07 41.11 -2.84
C LYS A 208 -5.93 42.06 -2.46
N ASN A 209 -6.22 43.18 -1.80
CA ASN A 209 -5.20 44.11 -1.32
C ASN A 209 -4.44 43.59 -0.10
N LEU A 210 -5.09 42.81 0.78
CA LEU A 210 -4.44 42.12 1.89
C LEU A 210 -3.52 40.99 1.40
N ILE A 211 -4.01 40.17 0.47
CA ILE A 211 -3.25 39.08 -0.17
C ILE A 211 -2.09 39.65 -0.98
N ARG A 212 -2.25 40.79 -1.67
CA ARG A 212 -1.15 41.43 -2.41
C ARG A 212 -0.07 42.02 -1.48
N LYS A 213 -0.42 42.46 -0.27
CA LYS A 213 0.57 42.85 0.75
C LYS A 213 1.29 41.64 1.35
N ASN A 214 0.62 40.48 1.38
CA ASN A 214 1.12 39.22 1.93
C ASN A 214 1.35 38.16 0.86
N SER A 215 1.62 38.54 -0.40
CA SER A 215 2.04 37.57 -1.40
C SER A 215 3.43 37.16 -0.96
N ARG A 216 3.50 36.11 -0.13
CA ARG A 216 4.72 35.38 0.13
C ARG A 216 5.26 35.10 -1.25
N GLN A 217 6.33 35.81 -1.62
CA GLN A 217 7.09 35.47 -2.80
C GLN A 217 7.30 33.97 -2.69
N LYS A 218 6.96 33.22 -3.76
CA LYS A 218 7.14 31.78 -3.75
C LYS A 218 8.56 31.54 -3.22
N PRO A 219 8.72 30.80 -2.10
CA PRO A 219 10.00 30.73 -1.41
C PRO A 219 11.07 30.39 -2.43
N GLU A 220 12.08 31.25 -2.54
CA GLU A 220 13.15 31.00 -3.50
C GLU A 220 13.93 29.77 -3.02
N PRO A 221 14.32 28.87 -3.93
CA PRO A 221 15.08 27.71 -3.54
C PRO A 221 16.42 28.17 -2.93
N LEU A 222 16.80 27.59 -1.80
CA LEU A 222 18.10 27.87 -1.20
C LEU A 222 19.23 27.63 -2.23
N PRO A 223 20.29 28.45 -2.21
CA PRO A 223 21.46 28.23 -3.05
C PRO A 223 22.21 26.97 -2.60
N ILE A 224 22.92 26.33 -3.54
CA ILE A 224 23.76 25.16 -3.25
C ILE A 224 24.78 25.51 -2.16
N HIS A 225 24.97 24.62 -1.21
CA HIS A 225 26.02 24.73 -0.21
C HIS A 225 27.16 23.75 -0.56
N ILE A 226 28.41 24.20 -0.45
CA ILE A 226 29.59 23.36 -0.63
C ILE A 226 30.46 23.56 0.61
N PHE A 227 30.80 22.45 1.27
CA PHE A 227 31.65 22.48 2.47
C PHE A 227 33.06 22.95 2.11
N GLU A 228 33.69 23.69 3.03
CA GLU A 228 35.03 24.28 2.85
C GLU A 228 36.08 23.22 2.51
N GLU A 229 35.94 22.05 3.12
CA GLU A 229 36.80 20.89 2.96
C GLU A 229 36.76 20.29 1.54
N ASP A 230 35.66 20.47 0.82
CA ASP A 230 35.45 19.89 -0.52
C ASP A 230 35.77 20.89 -1.66
N LEU A 231 36.23 22.10 -1.34
CA LEU A 231 36.71 23.06 -2.34
C LEU A 231 38.11 22.73 -2.87
N VAL A 232 38.93 22.05 -2.07
CA VAL A 232 40.32 21.73 -2.39
C VAL A 232 40.45 20.23 -2.65
N SER A 233 41.27 19.85 -3.62
CA SER A 233 41.57 18.43 -3.86
C SER A 233 42.35 17.85 -2.67
N PRO A 234 41.80 16.87 -1.93
CA PRO A 234 42.48 16.28 -0.78
C PRO A 234 43.60 15.32 -1.22
N ALA A 235 44.43 14.91 -0.27
CA ALA A 235 45.62 14.08 -0.50
C ALA A 235 45.30 12.64 -0.98
N GLY A 236 44.07 12.15 -0.77
CA GLY A 236 43.61 10.85 -1.25
C GLY A 236 42.46 10.26 -0.41
N GLY A 237 42.10 9.01 -0.69
CA GLY A 237 41.12 8.25 0.09
C GLY A 237 39.65 8.58 -0.25
N ASP A 238 38.77 8.41 0.74
CA ASP A 238 37.33 8.60 0.59
C ASP A 238 36.95 10.05 0.26
N GLU A 239 37.71 11.01 0.78
CA GLU A 239 37.53 12.44 0.52
C GLU A 239 37.80 12.78 -0.94
N TYR A 240 38.84 12.18 -1.53
CA TYR A 240 39.16 12.39 -2.95
C TYR A 240 38.05 11.86 -3.85
N LEU A 241 37.49 10.70 -3.52
CA LEU A 241 36.37 10.12 -4.28
C LEU A 241 35.12 10.99 -4.18
N LEU A 242 34.80 11.52 -3.00
CA LEU A 242 33.69 12.46 -2.82
C LEU A 242 33.94 13.73 -3.66
N PHE A 243 35.13 14.31 -3.56
CA PHE A 243 35.54 15.47 -4.35
C PHE A 243 35.39 15.24 -5.86
N GLU A 244 35.81 14.07 -6.36
CA GLU A 244 35.69 13.70 -7.76
C GLU A 244 34.22 13.63 -8.19
N ILE A 245 33.35 13.00 -7.40
CA ILE A 245 31.90 12.93 -7.67
C ILE A 245 31.28 14.33 -7.72
N LEU A 246 31.62 15.19 -6.76
CA LEU A 246 31.07 16.55 -6.69
C LEU A 246 31.52 17.39 -7.89
N LYS A 247 32.81 17.35 -8.22
CA LYS A 247 33.38 18.06 -9.36
C LYS A 247 32.80 17.60 -10.70
N THR A 248 32.57 16.30 -10.85
CA THR A 248 32.10 15.72 -12.12
C THR A 248 30.60 15.89 -12.33
N TYR A 249 29.77 15.75 -11.29
CA TYR A 249 28.31 15.75 -11.41
C TYR A 249 27.63 16.91 -10.68
N PHE A 250 27.95 17.13 -9.41
CA PHE A 250 27.23 18.10 -8.55
C PHE A 250 27.45 19.55 -9.01
N ILE A 251 28.71 19.96 -9.21
CA ILE A 251 29.05 21.31 -9.70
C ILE A 251 28.51 21.55 -11.11
N LYS A 252 28.45 20.50 -11.94
CA LYS A 252 27.83 20.57 -13.28
C LYS A 252 26.30 20.60 -13.25
N LYS A 253 25.67 20.63 -12.07
CA LYS A 253 24.21 20.60 -11.85
C LYS A 253 23.53 19.33 -12.40
N GLN A 254 24.28 18.26 -12.59
CA GLN A 254 23.76 16.96 -13.04
C GLN A 254 23.30 16.14 -11.82
N TYR A 255 22.25 16.62 -11.15
CA TYR A 255 21.80 16.06 -9.87
C TYR A 255 21.30 14.61 -9.95
N SER A 256 20.71 14.20 -11.08
CA SER A 256 20.25 12.81 -11.28
C SER A 256 21.41 11.81 -11.26
N GLU A 257 22.51 12.14 -11.93
CA GLU A 257 23.72 11.32 -11.95
C GLU A 257 24.45 11.40 -10.61
N SER A 258 24.51 12.60 -10.02
CA SER A 258 25.07 12.83 -8.68
C SER A 258 24.43 11.91 -7.64
N ILE A 259 23.09 11.81 -7.62
CA ILE A 259 22.36 10.89 -6.73
C ILE A 259 22.83 9.45 -6.91
N THR A 260 23.01 9.00 -8.15
CA THR A 260 23.41 7.62 -8.44
C THR A 260 24.82 7.34 -7.92
N GLN A 261 25.76 8.26 -8.12
CA GLN A 261 27.14 8.12 -7.66
C GLN A 261 27.27 8.25 -6.14
N LEU A 262 26.60 9.24 -5.54
CA LEU A 262 26.60 9.44 -4.09
C LEU A 262 25.98 8.24 -3.36
N ARG A 263 24.94 7.62 -3.90
CA ARG A 263 24.37 6.38 -3.33
C ARG A 263 25.34 5.21 -3.40
N LYS A 264 26.08 5.05 -4.50
CA LYS A 264 27.14 4.03 -4.61
C LYS A 264 28.27 4.31 -3.63
N PHE A 265 28.62 5.58 -3.46
CA PHE A 265 29.65 6.03 -2.54
C PHE A 265 29.29 5.70 -1.08
N LEU A 266 28.05 5.97 -0.67
CA LEU A 266 27.50 5.69 0.66
C LEU A 266 27.19 4.20 0.93
N ALA A 267 27.13 3.36 -0.12
CA ALA A 267 26.92 1.92 0.04
C ALA A 267 28.18 1.20 0.56
N GLN A 268 29.34 1.86 0.50
CA GLN A 268 30.61 1.35 1.02
C GLN A 268 30.84 1.88 2.44
N ASN A 269 31.67 1.18 3.23
CA ASN A 269 32.01 1.64 4.57
C ASN A 269 32.96 2.84 4.47
N ARG A 270 32.52 4.01 4.92
CA ARG A 270 33.22 5.29 4.85
C ARG A 270 33.42 5.86 6.24
N THR A 271 34.37 6.76 6.39
CA THR A 271 34.48 7.56 7.61
C THR A 271 33.19 8.35 7.85
N LYS A 272 32.80 8.49 9.12
CA LYS A 272 31.53 9.13 9.51
C LYS A 272 31.43 10.55 8.94
N GLU A 273 32.49 11.34 9.03
CA GLU A 273 32.53 12.72 8.54
C GLU A 273 32.29 12.83 7.03
N VAL A 274 32.88 11.92 6.24
CA VAL A 274 32.72 11.91 4.78
C VAL A 274 31.35 11.36 4.40
N ALA A 275 30.83 10.38 5.14
CA ALA A 275 29.49 9.85 4.95
C ALA A 275 28.40 10.90 5.26
N ASP A 276 28.61 11.71 6.29
CA ASP A 276 27.68 12.78 6.69
C ASP A 276 27.66 13.88 5.62
N ARG A 277 28.84 14.36 5.15
CA ARG A 277 28.95 15.28 4.01
C ARG A 277 28.31 14.73 2.74
N ALA A 278 28.63 13.49 2.36
CA ALA A 278 28.05 12.85 1.19
C ALA A 278 26.52 12.68 1.29
N SER A 279 26.00 12.40 2.49
CA SER A 279 24.56 12.33 2.75
C SER A 279 23.89 13.69 2.62
N PHE A 280 24.58 14.77 3.00
CA PHE A 280 24.12 16.14 2.83
C PHE A 280 23.97 16.50 1.35
N TYR A 281 25.03 16.29 0.56
CA TYR A 281 25.01 16.53 -0.90
C TYR A 281 23.96 15.67 -1.62
N LEU A 282 23.71 14.47 -1.11
CA LEU A 282 22.63 13.61 -1.62
C LEU A 282 21.25 14.23 -1.31
N GLY A 283 21.08 14.79 -0.11
CA GLY A 283 19.88 15.55 0.28
C GLY A 283 19.64 16.77 -0.62
N GLU A 284 20.67 17.58 -0.86
CA GLU A 284 20.59 18.72 -1.77
C GLU A 284 20.26 18.29 -3.21
N SER A 285 20.90 17.21 -3.69
CA SER A 285 20.61 16.66 -5.02
C SER A 285 19.15 16.20 -5.13
N TYR A 286 18.58 15.62 -4.06
CA TYR A 286 17.15 15.27 -4.01
C TYR A 286 16.24 16.49 -3.98
N TYR A 287 16.64 17.55 -3.28
CA TYR A 287 15.90 18.80 -3.25
C TYR A 287 15.79 19.43 -4.64
N TYR A 288 16.90 19.54 -5.38
CA TYR A 288 16.88 20.13 -6.74
C TYR A 288 16.22 19.24 -7.80
N THR A 289 16.09 17.93 -7.55
CA THR A 289 15.31 17.04 -8.41
C THR A 289 13.82 17.01 -8.07
N GLY A 290 13.39 17.74 -7.04
CA GLY A 290 11.99 17.83 -6.59
C GLY A 290 11.55 16.66 -5.72
N ASN A 291 12.45 15.77 -5.32
CA ASN A 291 12.15 14.67 -4.40
C ASN A 291 12.31 15.14 -2.94
N PHE A 292 11.44 16.05 -2.52
CA PHE A 292 11.44 16.61 -1.17
C PHE A 292 11.31 15.56 -0.05
N PRO A 293 10.50 14.49 -0.18
CA PRO A 293 10.43 13.47 0.87
C PRO A 293 11.79 12.80 1.13
N SER A 294 12.52 12.45 0.07
CA SER A 294 13.85 11.84 0.23
C SER A 294 14.86 12.85 0.76
N ALA A 295 14.82 14.10 0.29
CA ALA A 295 15.68 15.17 0.79
C ALA A 295 15.50 15.40 2.29
N LEU A 296 14.24 15.51 2.75
CA LEU A 296 13.92 15.71 4.16
C LEU A 296 14.48 14.60 5.05
N THR A 297 14.35 13.33 4.65
CA THR A 297 14.91 12.22 5.44
C THR A 297 16.44 12.28 5.57
N ARG A 298 17.14 12.81 4.56
CA ARG A 298 18.59 12.98 4.60
C ARG A 298 18.98 14.12 5.53
N PHE A 299 18.28 15.26 5.47
CA PHE A 299 18.57 16.39 6.35
C PHE A 299 18.25 16.10 7.82
N LEU A 300 17.17 15.37 8.10
CA LEU A 300 16.82 14.94 9.46
C LEU A 300 17.89 14.01 10.06
N ALA A 301 18.46 13.11 9.26
CA ALA A 301 19.55 12.24 9.72
C ALA A 301 20.83 13.02 10.08
N LEU A 302 20.97 14.26 9.58
CA LEU A 302 22.13 15.12 9.77
C LEU A 302 21.90 16.22 10.80
N GLU A 303 20.76 16.22 11.49
CA GLU A 303 20.43 17.24 12.50
C GLU A 303 21.45 17.24 13.65
N GLU A 304 21.95 16.07 14.03
CA GLU A 304 22.95 15.95 15.10
C GLU A 304 24.34 16.45 14.67
N THR A 305 24.72 16.25 13.40
CA THR A 305 26.05 16.63 12.89
C THR A 305 26.08 18.10 12.45
N TYR A 306 25.03 18.61 11.80
CA TYR A 306 24.95 19.96 11.26
C TYR A 306 23.63 20.66 11.65
N PRO A 307 23.45 21.10 12.91
CA PRO A 307 22.16 21.57 13.41
C PRO A 307 21.61 22.81 12.68
N GLU A 308 22.45 23.81 12.41
CA GLU A 308 22.02 25.06 11.77
C GLU A 308 21.70 24.86 10.28
N LEU A 309 22.60 24.16 9.56
CA LEU A 309 22.43 23.90 8.13
C LEU A 309 21.24 22.98 7.87
N SER A 310 21.12 21.88 8.61
CA SER A 310 19.99 20.94 8.46
C SER A 310 18.66 21.65 8.67
N ARG A 311 18.51 22.52 9.68
CA ARG A 311 17.28 23.28 9.92
C ARG A 311 16.91 24.18 8.74
N GLN A 312 17.86 24.94 8.21
CA GLN A 312 17.62 25.80 7.04
C GLN A 312 17.11 24.99 5.84
N TRP A 313 17.75 23.85 5.58
CA TRP A 313 17.35 22.97 4.48
C TRP A 313 16.02 22.26 4.74
N ILE A 314 15.74 21.85 5.97
CA ILE A 314 14.44 21.27 6.37
C ILE A 314 13.33 22.29 6.13
N ASP A 315 13.48 23.51 6.64
CA ASP A 315 12.48 24.58 6.46
C ASP A 315 12.23 24.85 4.98
N SER A 316 13.30 24.97 4.18
CA SER A 316 13.19 25.17 2.74
C SER A 316 12.52 23.99 2.02
N THR A 317 12.84 22.75 2.40
CA THR A 317 12.19 21.56 1.81
C THR A 317 10.69 21.51 2.11
N LEU A 318 10.27 21.92 3.31
CA LEU A 318 8.86 21.97 3.71
C LEU A 318 8.13 23.12 2.99
N ASP A 319 8.79 24.26 2.83
CA ASP A 319 8.26 25.42 2.11
C ASP A 319 8.05 25.13 0.62
N GLN A 320 8.91 24.33 -0.02
CA GLN A 320 8.70 23.92 -1.43
C GLN A 320 7.68 22.80 -1.62
N PHE A 321 7.38 22.04 -0.56
CA PHE A 321 6.43 20.93 -0.63
C PHE A 321 4.96 21.40 -0.63
N ASN A 322 4.67 22.55 -0.02
CA ASN A 322 3.33 23.16 0.07
C ASN A 322 2.95 24.00 -1.16
#